data_AF-A0A3B0Z1G7-F1
#
_entry.id   AF-A0A3B0Z1G7-F1
#
_cell.length_a   1.000
_cell.length_b   1.000
_cell.length_c   1.000
_cell.angle_alpha   90.00
_cell.angle_beta   90.00
_cell.angle_gamma   90.00
#
_symmetry.space_group_name_H-M   'P 1'
#
loop_
_entity.id
_entity.type
_entity.pdbx_description
1 polymer ?
#
loop_
_entity_poly.entity_id
_entity_poly.type
_entity_poly.pdbx_seq_one_letter_code
_entity_poly.pdbx_strand_id
1 'polypeptide(L)'
;MTTTLNYAIEPAQVFVATKTDLTLTISNPVNGAAVIFEGGRDPSLILVTIPIGSNPSDLTTADTFTVSTDTSGFSVLLNNSQYQVVSSESAGSTLNPGQSIVVIFSNIQISTSVSNTQVAIEEAISTGSIPTTVNINKVEQALGIYAWISPLTIGESASSTLWWQTTGGTTVTVDGSSSQPFPPSFPIEGDPPHTSQYPIDAPIGTNAQTTYTLQVFADGKAPAIAHATLTKHIPVITSFHLASATAEGGIKIGPTETAALVWTSVYATAAYWTGPLGQRPWYTNPASSQYPAITPGLDLYNTAPDKSKLPCTAIYTLKLTGYDPSNQGQAVIKEIGLDVQKVELAYFKYANSNDNGLSGMVYELVPKNWPGTLIETGQGQANKLTIYQPGGINDVYYLGAEDSSHPQIQYFAQLNSNGSATLKWITANLTALTLNHTSQTNISEGDYVATTSGHYTLIGTAENGETVQSILSVVVT
;
A
#
# COMPACT_ATOMS: atom_id res chain seq x y z
N MET A 1 14.32 21.34 -15.18
CA MET A 1 13.81 20.08 -14.61
C MET A 1 14.13 20.11 -13.13
N THR A 2 13.22 19.64 -12.28
CA THR A 2 13.39 19.58 -10.81
C THR A 2 13.58 18.12 -10.41
N THR A 3 14.35 17.87 -9.35
CA THR A 3 14.50 16.52 -8.79
C THR A 3 13.17 16.00 -8.27
N THR A 4 13.02 14.68 -8.25
CA THR A 4 11.86 13.99 -7.67
C THR A 4 11.94 13.97 -6.15
N LEU A 5 13.16 13.86 -5.62
CA LEU A 5 13.44 13.82 -4.20
C LEU A 5 13.92 15.18 -3.68
N ASN A 6 13.74 15.37 -2.38
CA ASN A 6 14.27 16.50 -1.63
C ASN A 6 15.58 16.10 -0.93
N TYR A 7 16.53 17.04 -0.88
CA TYR A 7 17.86 16.81 -0.32
C TYR A 7 18.15 17.85 0.75
N ALA A 8 18.60 17.41 1.92
CA ALA A 8 19.04 18.27 3.01
C ALA A 8 20.30 17.71 3.64
N ILE A 9 21.28 18.56 3.94
CA ILE A 9 22.49 18.18 4.66
C ILE A 9 22.54 18.90 6.00
N GLU A 10 22.77 18.15 7.06
CA GLU A 10 22.89 18.70 8.40
C GLU A 10 24.18 18.21 9.09
N PRO A 11 24.86 19.08 9.85
CA PRO A 11 24.58 20.52 9.97
C PRO A 11 24.85 21.29 8.66
N ALA A 12 23.97 22.22 8.30
CA ALA A 12 24.16 23.11 7.15
C ALA A 12 25.24 24.18 7.37
N GLN A 13 25.76 24.31 8.60
CA GLN A 13 26.87 25.21 8.96
C GLN A 13 27.90 24.46 9.79
N VAL A 14 29.18 24.64 9.45
CA VAL A 14 30.29 23.92 10.07
C VAL A 14 31.47 24.85 10.34
N PHE A 15 32.23 24.57 11.41
CA PHE A 15 33.41 25.36 11.75
C PHE A 15 34.63 24.94 10.91
N VAL A 16 35.38 25.91 10.38
CA VAL A 16 36.62 25.65 9.64
C VAL A 16 37.68 24.98 10.53
N ALA A 17 38.58 24.20 9.92
CA ALA A 17 39.68 23.53 10.63
C ALA A 17 39.23 22.56 11.74
N THR A 18 38.04 21.98 11.61
CA THR A 18 37.48 21.03 12.58
C THR A 18 37.18 19.67 11.96
N LYS A 19 36.87 18.69 12.82
CA LYS A 19 36.24 17.43 12.41
C LYS A 19 34.76 17.50 12.70
N THR A 20 33.93 17.13 11.73
CA THR A 20 32.48 17.02 11.96
C THR A 20 31.88 15.88 11.16
N ASP A 21 30.78 15.35 11.67
CA ASP A 21 29.91 14.44 10.92
C ASP A 21 28.90 15.27 10.14
N LEU A 22 28.54 14.81 8.94
CA LEU A 22 27.45 15.36 8.12
C LEU A 22 26.45 14.27 7.79
N THR A 23 25.17 14.60 7.84
CA THR A 23 24.07 13.70 7.48
C THR A 23 23.34 14.26 6.28
N LEU A 24 23.36 13.54 5.16
CA LEU A 24 22.52 13.81 4.00
C LEU A 24 21.21 13.03 4.16
N THR A 25 20.10 13.75 4.24
CA THR A 25 18.74 13.19 4.20
C THR A 25 18.16 13.37 2.81
N ILE A 26 17.76 12.26 2.20
CA ILE A 26 17.14 12.18 0.87
C ILE A 26 15.69 11.76 1.08
N SER A 27 14.74 12.67 0.87
CA SER A 27 13.33 12.44 1.20
C SER A 27 12.44 12.37 -0.03
N ASN A 28 11.56 11.38 -0.10
CA ASN A 28 10.43 11.41 -1.03
C ASN A 28 9.37 12.37 -0.47
N PRO A 29 8.97 13.43 -1.20
CA PRO A 29 7.91 14.33 -0.76
C PRO A 29 6.64 13.58 -0.30
N VAL A 30 6.02 14.04 0.78
CA VAL A 30 4.80 13.40 1.34
C VAL A 30 3.61 13.37 0.36
N ASN A 31 3.59 14.32 -0.59
CA ASN A 31 2.58 14.42 -1.65
C ASN A 31 3.09 13.87 -3.00
N GLY A 32 4.28 13.25 -3.01
CA GLY A 32 4.89 12.65 -4.19
C GLY A 32 4.27 11.30 -4.56
N ALA A 33 4.70 10.74 -5.67
CA ALA A 33 4.46 9.33 -6.00
C ALA A 33 5.50 8.44 -5.31
N ALA A 34 5.21 7.14 -5.17
CA ALA A 34 6.24 6.19 -4.77
C ALA A 34 7.37 6.18 -5.80
N VAL A 35 8.61 6.24 -5.32
CA VAL A 35 9.80 6.28 -6.15
C VAL A 35 10.43 4.89 -6.15
N ILE A 36 10.51 4.28 -7.32
CA ILE A 36 11.09 2.94 -7.50
C ILE A 36 12.56 3.11 -7.84
N PHE A 37 13.43 2.54 -7.01
CA PHE A 37 14.85 2.39 -7.30
C PHE A 37 15.06 1.02 -7.92
N GLU A 38 15.32 0.98 -9.23
CA GLU A 38 15.63 -0.24 -9.94
C GLU A 38 16.94 -0.85 -9.42
N GLY A 39 16.95 -2.16 -9.21
CA GLY A 39 18.16 -2.93 -8.90
C GLY A 39 18.75 -3.57 -10.15
N GLY A 40 19.85 -4.33 -9.98
CA GLY A 40 20.41 -5.16 -11.05
C GLY A 40 21.49 -4.46 -11.89
N ARG A 41 21.45 -4.65 -13.22
CA ARG A 41 22.54 -4.26 -14.13
C ARG A 41 22.65 -2.75 -14.34
N ASP A 42 21.50 -2.09 -14.45
CA ASP A 42 21.38 -0.65 -14.67
C ASP A 42 20.58 -0.04 -13.52
N PRO A 43 21.15 0.00 -12.29
CA PRO A 43 20.40 0.39 -11.11
C PRO A 43 20.08 1.88 -11.12
N SER A 44 18.96 2.25 -10.49
CA SER A 44 18.71 3.63 -10.09
C SER A 44 19.77 4.07 -9.08
N LEU A 45 20.27 5.29 -9.24
CA LEU A 45 21.38 5.80 -8.45
C LEU A 45 21.22 7.28 -8.12
N ILE A 46 21.70 7.64 -6.94
CA ILE A 46 21.93 9.04 -6.55
C ILE A 46 23.43 9.19 -6.35
N LEU A 47 24.06 10.05 -7.15
CA LEU A 47 25.49 10.34 -7.03
C LEU A 47 25.66 11.55 -6.14
N VAL A 48 26.50 11.43 -5.12
CA VAL A 48 26.86 12.51 -4.21
C VAL A 48 28.34 12.80 -4.39
N THR A 49 28.67 14.05 -4.74
CA THR A 49 30.04 14.51 -4.92
C THR A 49 30.39 15.50 -3.82
N ILE A 50 31.26 15.08 -2.90
CA ILE A 50 31.83 15.95 -1.88
C ILE A 50 32.97 16.76 -2.53
N PRO A 51 33.00 18.10 -2.43
CA PRO A 51 34.11 18.89 -2.94
C PRO A 51 35.39 18.66 -2.13
N ILE A 52 36.42 18.13 -2.77
CA ILE A 52 37.71 17.80 -2.15
C ILE A 52 38.83 18.51 -2.90
N GLY A 53 39.65 19.26 -2.17
CA GLY A 53 40.80 19.97 -2.75
C GLY A 53 41.33 21.10 -1.87
N SER A 54 42.08 22.01 -2.49
CA SER A 54 42.72 23.14 -1.82
C SER A 54 42.05 24.49 -2.09
N ASN A 55 40.92 24.51 -2.82
CA ASN A 55 40.20 25.75 -3.09
C ASN A 55 39.39 26.19 -1.86
N PRO A 56 39.15 27.50 -1.68
CA PRO A 56 38.29 27.98 -0.61
C PRO A 56 36.88 27.39 -0.63
N SER A 57 36.36 26.97 -1.79
CA SER A 57 35.05 26.33 -1.94
C SER A 57 35.04 24.84 -1.61
N ASP A 58 36.19 24.19 -1.41
CA ASP A 58 36.25 22.75 -1.14
C ASP A 58 35.87 22.46 0.33
N LEU A 59 35.11 21.39 0.57
CA LEU A 59 34.64 21.04 1.92
C LEU A 59 35.80 20.54 2.77
N THR A 60 36.59 19.63 2.20
CA THR A 60 37.73 18.96 2.81
C THR A 60 38.94 18.99 1.89
N THR A 61 40.13 18.79 2.45
CA THR A 61 41.39 18.70 1.69
C THR A 61 41.72 17.29 1.25
N ALA A 62 41.07 16.28 1.84
CA ALA A 62 41.28 14.87 1.51
C ALA A 62 40.03 14.02 1.80
N ASP A 63 39.92 12.90 1.09
CA ASP A 63 38.92 11.85 1.32
C ASP A 63 39.39 10.92 2.45
N THR A 64 39.21 11.35 3.70
CA THR A 64 39.64 10.59 4.89
C THR A 64 38.48 10.26 5.84
N PHE A 65 37.25 10.42 5.38
CA PHE A 65 36.05 10.20 6.17
C PHE A 65 35.40 8.86 5.80
N THR A 66 34.53 8.35 6.66
CA THR A 66 33.77 7.12 6.40
C THR A 66 32.34 7.47 6.01
N VAL A 67 31.72 6.65 5.17
CA VAL A 67 30.34 6.85 4.73
C VAL A 67 29.51 5.61 5.02
N SER A 68 28.32 5.79 5.58
CA SER A 68 27.39 4.71 5.88
C SER A 68 25.94 5.12 5.65
N THR A 69 25.05 4.13 5.60
CA THR A 69 23.60 4.33 5.66
C THR A 69 22.99 3.22 6.50
N ASP A 70 22.08 3.58 7.40
CA ASP A 70 21.30 2.62 8.20
C ASP A 70 19.89 2.43 7.62
N THR A 71 19.65 2.95 6.40
CA THR A 71 18.34 2.87 5.75
C THR A 71 18.17 1.49 5.12
N SER A 72 17.25 0.69 5.65
CA SER A 72 16.92 -0.64 5.11
C SER A 72 16.56 -0.58 3.62
N GLY A 73 17.07 -1.53 2.83
CA GLY A 73 16.88 -1.59 1.37
C GLY A 73 17.84 -0.71 0.55
N PHE A 74 18.72 0.06 1.20
CA PHE A 74 19.67 0.94 0.54
C PHE A 74 21.10 0.68 1.00
N SER A 75 22.05 1.00 0.13
CA SER A 75 23.48 0.97 0.42
C SER A 75 24.16 2.19 -0.18
N VAL A 76 25.32 2.54 0.37
CA VAL A 76 26.18 3.61 -0.13
C VAL A 76 27.57 3.06 -0.42
N LEU A 77 28.11 3.38 -1.59
CA LEU A 77 29.41 2.90 -2.03
C LEU A 77 30.18 4.00 -2.77
N LEU A 78 31.51 4.01 -2.63
CA LEU A 78 32.39 4.94 -3.34
C LEU A 78 32.76 4.36 -4.71
N ASN A 79 32.49 5.10 -5.78
CA ASN A 79 32.84 4.72 -7.14
C ASN A 79 33.22 5.97 -7.96
N ASN A 80 34.37 5.95 -8.64
CA ASN A 80 34.86 7.07 -9.45
C ASN A 80 34.82 8.44 -8.73
N SER A 81 35.23 8.48 -7.46
CA SER A 81 35.23 9.69 -6.60
C SER A 81 33.83 10.26 -6.29
N GLN A 82 32.76 9.48 -6.47
CA GLN A 82 31.40 9.82 -6.09
C GLN A 82 30.82 8.75 -5.17
N TYR A 83 30.02 9.16 -4.18
CA TYR A 83 29.27 8.24 -3.35
C TYR A 83 27.94 7.92 -4.02
N GLN A 84 27.70 6.66 -4.33
CA GLN A 84 26.51 6.17 -5.00
C GLN A 84 25.56 5.62 -3.95
N VAL A 85 24.37 6.20 -3.84
CA VAL A 85 23.27 5.63 -3.06
C VAL A 85 22.43 4.79 -4.01
N VAL A 86 22.34 3.49 -3.73
CA VAL A 86 21.66 2.50 -4.58
C VAL A 86 20.81 1.56 -3.74
N SER A 87 19.86 0.87 -4.37
CA SER A 87 19.15 -0.22 -3.71
C SER A 87 20.13 -1.35 -3.33
N SER A 88 20.00 -1.89 -2.12
CA SER A 88 20.74 -3.09 -1.70
C SER A 88 20.08 -4.40 -2.15
N GLU A 89 18.88 -4.32 -2.74
CA GLU A 89 18.08 -5.46 -3.17
C GLU A 89 18.18 -5.64 -4.69
N SER A 90 18.39 -6.88 -5.16
CA SER A 90 18.52 -7.14 -6.60
C SER A 90 17.25 -6.83 -7.39
N ALA A 91 16.08 -6.95 -6.74
CA ALA A 91 14.79 -6.62 -7.33
C ALA A 91 14.47 -5.11 -7.30
N GLY A 92 15.34 -4.30 -6.69
CA GLY A 92 15.10 -2.89 -6.43
C GLY A 92 14.42 -2.62 -5.09
N SER A 93 14.22 -1.35 -4.78
CA SER A 93 13.58 -0.89 -3.54
C SER A 93 12.63 0.26 -3.82
N THR A 94 11.57 0.37 -3.03
CA THR A 94 10.58 1.45 -3.18
C THR A 94 10.69 2.42 -2.02
N LEU A 95 10.94 3.69 -2.33
CA LEU A 95 10.85 4.79 -1.38
C LEU A 95 9.45 5.39 -1.47
N ASN A 96 8.59 5.07 -0.51
CA ASN A 96 7.21 5.59 -0.49
C ASN A 96 7.19 7.08 -0.11
N PRO A 97 6.12 7.81 -0.46
CA PRO A 97 5.97 9.21 -0.07
C PRO A 97 6.17 9.40 1.44
N GLY A 98 6.95 10.42 1.82
CA GLY A 98 7.28 10.71 3.23
C GLY A 98 8.39 9.84 3.85
N GLN A 99 8.90 8.83 3.15
CA GLN A 99 10.09 8.08 3.59
C GLN A 99 11.37 8.81 3.18
N SER A 100 12.45 8.52 3.91
CA SER A 100 13.76 9.10 3.65
C SER A 100 14.88 8.06 3.68
N ILE A 101 15.93 8.31 2.93
CA ILE A 101 17.23 7.65 3.02
C ILE A 101 18.17 8.58 3.79
N VAL A 102 18.89 8.03 4.77
CA VAL A 102 19.85 8.75 5.61
C VAL A 102 21.25 8.25 5.29
N VAL A 103 22.12 9.14 4.83
CA VAL A 103 23.54 8.87 4.55
C VAL A 103 24.39 9.69 5.50
N ILE A 104 25.29 9.03 6.22
CA ILE A 104 26.14 9.64 7.25
C ILE A 104 27.57 9.66 6.72
N PHE A 105 28.18 10.84 6.72
CA PHE A 105 29.59 11.07 6.43
C PHE A 105 30.30 11.41 7.74
N SER A 106 31.09 10.49 8.29
CA SER A 106 31.69 10.65 9.62
C SER A 106 33.15 11.11 9.56
N ASN A 107 33.52 12.03 10.44
CA ASN A 107 34.87 12.57 10.64
C ASN A 107 35.42 13.38 9.45
N ILE A 108 34.57 14.13 8.75
CA ILE A 108 35.02 15.03 7.67
C ILE A 108 35.93 16.11 8.26
N GLN A 109 37.13 16.26 7.68
CA GLN A 109 38.06 17.34 8.00
C GLN A 109 37.62 18.61 7.25
N ILE A 110 37.01 19.57 7.94
CA ILE A 110 36.59 20.82 7.32
C ILE A 110 37.82 21.66 6.98
N SER A 111 37.91 22.11 5.73
CA SER A 111 39.00 22.95 5.27
C SER A 111 39.11 24.26 6.06
N THR A 112 40.30 24.87 6.04
CA THR A 112 40.62 26.04 6.89
C THR A 112 40.03 27.36 6.39
N SER A 113 39.46 27.38 5.18
CA SER A 113 38.96 28.60 4.55
C SER A 113 37.46 28.77 4.75
N VAL A 114 37.06 29.94 5.28
CA VAL A 114 35.66 30.38 5.39
C VAL A 114 35.08 30.57 3.99
N SER A 115 34.00 29.86 3.68
CA SER A 115 33.31 29.93 2.40
C SER A 115 32.04 29.09 2.41
N ASN A 116 31.17 29.29 1.42
CA ASN A 116 30.09 28.35 1.15
C ASN A 116 30.60 27.27 0.20
N THR A 117 30.32 26.02 0.55
CA THR A 117 30.62 24.84 -0.25
C THR A 117 29.31 24.22 -0.75
N GLN A 118 29.33 23.67 -1.96
CA GLN A 118 28.17 22.98 -2.55
C GLN A 118 28.48 21.51 -2.73
N VAL A 119 27.76 20.64 -2.04
CA VAL A 119 27.77 19.21 -2.34
C VAL A 119 26.88 18.99 -3.56
N ALA A 120 27.46 18.49 -4.64
CA ALA A 120 26.73 18.21 -5.86
C ALA A 120 26.02 16.86 -5.76
N ILE A 121 24.78 16.82 -6.23
CA ILE A 121 23.91 15.66 -6.21
C ILE A 121 23.38 15.43 -7.62
N GLU A 122 23.40 14.20 -8.08
CA GLU A 122 22.84 13.79 -9.36
C GLU A 122 21.81 12.69 -9.14
N GLU A 123 20.55 12.98 -9.45
CA GLU A 123 19.44 12.02 -9.33
C GLU A 123 19.25 11.30 -10.67
N ALA A 124 19.53 9.99 -10.69
CA ALA A 124 19.35 9.12 -11.84
C ALA A 124 18.46 7.93 -11.47
N ILE A 125 17.18 8.21 -11.21
CA ILE A 125 16.17 7.22 -10.81
C ILE A 125 15.29 6.79 -11.99
N SER A 126 15.28 7.56 -13.08
CA SER A 126 14.52 7.26 -14.31
C SER A 126 15.34 7.57 -15.56
N THR A 127 14.70 7.70 -16.74
CA THR A 127 15.39 8.08 -17.98
C THR A 127 15.92 9.51 -17.88
N GLY A 128 17.19 9.64 -17.50
CA GLY A 128 17.90 10.92 -17.41
C GLY A 128 18.51 11.14 -16.04
N SER A 129 19.45 12.08 -16.01
CA SER A 129 20.11 12.53 -14.80
C SER A 129 19.73 13.99 -14.54
N ILE A 130 19.33 14.27 -13.31
CA ILE A 130 18.92 15.61 -12.88
C ILE A 130 19.87 16.09 -11.79
N PRO A 131 20.71 17.12 -12.06
CA PRO A 131 21.62 17.66 -11.05
C PRO A 131 20.90 18.60 -10.08
N THR A 132 21.36 18.61 -8.83
CA THR A 132 21.02 19.57 -7.78
C THR A 132 22.20 19.75 -6.84
N THR A 133 22.10 20.67 -5.88
CA THR A 133 23.16 20.94 -4.91
C THR A 133 22.58 21.20 -3.53
N VAL A 134 23.30 20.79 -2.48
CA VAL A 134 23.05 21.22 -1.10
C VAL A 134 24.22 22.07 -0.62
N ASN A 135 23.91 23.20 0.04
CA ASN A 135 24.92 24.15 0.50
C ASN A 135 25.35 23.83 1.94
N ILE A 136 26.64 23.99 2.21
CA ILE A 136 27.23 23.97 3.54
C ILE A 136 28.01 25.26 3.73
N ASN A 137 27.74 26.00 4.80
CA ASN A 137 28.46 27.23 5.10
C ASN A 137 29.59 26.93 6.08
N LYS A 138 30.83 27.16 5.67
CA LYS A 138 32.00 27.06 6.56
C LYS A 138 32.23 28.41 7.22
N VAL A 139 32.29 28.41 8.55
CA VAL A 139 32.38 29.61 9.38
C VAL A 139 33.62 29.58 10.27
N GLU A 140 34.05 30.74 10.75
CA GLU A 140 35.21 30.84 11.65
C GLU A 140 34.98 30.09 12.96
N GLN A 141 36.04 29.47 13.49
CA GLN A 141 36.05 28.82 14.79
C GLN A 141 36.12 29.87 15.93
N ALA A 142 35.05 30.66 16.09
CA ALA A 142 34.88 31.68 17.13
C ALA A 142 33.83 31.25 18.17
N LEU A 143 33.39 32.14 19.09
CA LEU A 143 32.21 31.84 19.91
C LEU A 143 30.99 31.68 18.98
N GLY A 144 30.42 30.48 18.94
CA GLY A 144 29.33 30.18 18.01
C GLY A 144 28.53 28.94 18.41
N ILE A 145 27.28 28.91 17.98
CA ILE A 145 26.37 27.77 18.12
C ILE A 145 25.57 27.60 16.84
N TYR A 146 25.41 26.36 16.40
CA TYR A 146 24.49 25.96 15.35
C TYR A 146 23.60 24.85 15.88
N ALA A 147 22.34 24.86 15.48
CA ALA A 147 21.36 23.88 15.92
C ALA A 147 20.53 23.40 14.73
N TRP A 148 20.16 22.13 14.76
CA TRP A 148 19.31 21.50 13.77
C TRP A 148 18.47 20.41 14.42
N ILE A 149 17.42 19.97 13.73
CA ILE A 149 16.50 18.96 14.25
C ILE A 149 16.39 17.83 13.24
N SER A 150 16.52 16.60 13.72
CA SER A 150 16.45 15.41 12.87
C SER A 150 15.64 14.29 13.55
N PRO A 151 14.53 13.83 12.95
CA PRO A 151 13.86 14.39 11.76
C PRO A 151 13.18 15.74 12.03
N LEU A 152 13.20 16.65 11.06
CA LEU A 152 12.61 18.01 11.19
C LEU A 152 11.08 18.02 11.30
N THR A 153 10.42 16.96 10.81
CA THR A 153 8.96 16.82 10.81
C THR A 153 8.55 15.49 11.43
N ILE A 154 7.62 15.53 12.38
CA ILE A 154 7.11 14.35 13.10
C ILE A 154 5.59 14.39 13.31
N GLY A 155 5.01 13.25 13.68
CA GLY A 155 3.61 13.15 14.10
C GLY A 155 3.43 13.40 15.60
N GLU A 156 2.18 13.49 16.06
CA GLU A 156 1.80 13.85 17.45
C GLU A 156 2.47 13.01 18.55
N SER A 157 2.69 11.73 18.28
CA SER A 157 3.21 10.75 19.26
C SER A 157 4.66 10.34 19.00
N ALA A 158 5.31 10.96 18.01
CA ALA A 158 6.69 10.70 17.67
C ALA A 158 7.63 11.66 18.42
N SER A 159 8.90 11.30 18.46
CA SER A 159 9.98 12.14 18.97
C SER A 159 10.97 12.47 17.85
N SER A 160 11.71 13.55 18.06
CA SER A 160 12.84 13.96 17.24
C SER A 160 14.04 14.26 18.13
N THR A 161 15.17 14.62 17.52
CA THR A 161 16.38 14.98 18.24
C THR A 161 16.77 16.41 17.88
N LEU A 162 16.89 17.26 18.90
CA LEU A 162 17.53 18.57 18.78
C LEU A 162 19.03 18.35 18.90
N TRP A 163 19.77 18.70 17.86
CA TRP A 163 21.22 18.65 17.82
C TRP A 163 21.78 20.06 17.84
N TRP A 164 22.98 20.20 18.41
CA TRP A 164 23.74 21.42 18.29
C TRP A 164 25.23 21.18 18.28
N GLN A 165 25.94 22.12 17.66
CA GLN A 165 27.39 22.16 17.61
C GLN A 165 27.87 23.53 18.06
N THR A 166 28.89 23.58 18.90
CA THR A 166 29.39 24.83 19.50
C THR A 166 30.91 24.93 19.53
N THR A 167 31.41 26.15 19.56
CA THR A 167 32.82 26.49 19.78
C THR A 167 32.95 27.71 20.68
N GLY A 168 34.05 27.78 21.43
CA GLY A 168 34.45 28.98 22.19
C GLY A 168 33.59 29.34 23.41
N GLY A 169 32.65 28.48 23.82
CA GLY A 169 31.80 28.65 25.01
C GLY A 169 31.98 27.56 26.06
N THR A 170 31.33 27.74 27.21
CA THR A 170 31.42 26.84 28.37
C THR A 170 30.09 26.17 28.72
N THR A 171 28.96 26.77 28.37
CA THR A 171 27.62 26.24 28.65
C THR A 171 26.65 26.58 27.53
N VAL A 172 25.67 25.71 27.32
CA VAL A 172 24.52 25.93 26.43
C VAL A 172 23.23 25.94 27.24
N THR A 173 22.34 26.88 27.00
CA THR A 173 20.95 26.83 27.47
C THR A 173 20.03 26.57 26.28
N VAL A 174 18.91 25.90 26.54
CA VAL A 174 17.89 25.60 25.55
C VAL A 174 16.56 26.11 26.09
N ASP A 175 15.88 26.94 25.31
CA ASP A 175 14.52 27.39 25.55
C ASP A 175 13.59 26.88 24.44
N GLY A 176 12.36 26.53 24.80
CA GLY A 176 11.37 25.96 23.89
C GLY A 176 10.29 25.14 24.61
N SER A 177 9.32 24.63 23.85
CA SER A 177 8.27 23.78 24.41
C SER A 177 8.62 22.30 24.27
N SER A 178 8.48 21.55 25.36
CA SER A 178 8.73 20.10 25.42
C SER A 178 7.86 19.51 26.52
N SER A 179 7.47 18.23 26.39
CA SER A 179 6.70 17.55 27.43
C SER A 179 7.53 17.36 28.72
N GLN A 180 8.85 17.25 28.57
CA GLN A 180 9.82 17.24 29.65
C GLN A 180 10.59 18.57 29.68
N PRO A 181 10.67 19.25 30.84
CA PRO A 181 11.48 20.46 30.98
C PRO A 181 12.94 20.21 30.59
N PHE A 182 13.56 21.18 29.92
CA PHE A 182 14.99 21.14 29.68
C PHE A 182 15.77 21.32 31.00
N PRO A 183 16.95 20.67 31.14
CA PRO A 183 17.92 21.05 32.15
C PRO A 183 18.22 22.56 32.08
N PRO A 184 18.57 23.20 33.21
CA PRO A 184 18.86 24.65 33.23
C PRO A 184 20.05 25.03 32.35
N SER A 185 20.99 24.10 32.13
CA SER A 185 22.12 24.28 31.23
C SER A 185 22.75 22.93 30.89
N PHE A 186 23.42 22.87 29.74
CA PHE A 186 24.25 21.77 29.28
C PHE A 186 25.73 22.21 29.34
N PRO A 187 26.60 21.49 30.07
CA PRO A 187 28.03 21.80 30.09
C PRO A 187 28.68 21.47 28.74
N ILE A 188 29.72 22.22 28.38
CA ILE A 188 30.54 21.97 27.21
C ILE A 188 31.84 21.30 27.67
N GLU A 189 32.09 20.07 27.21
CA GLU A 189 33.27 19.26 27.56
C GLU A 189 33.92 18.68 26.30
N GLY A 190 35.25 18.54 26.28
CA GLY A 190 36.02 17.96 25.17
C GLY A 190 36.79 18.97 24.32
N ASP A 191 37.12 18.59 23.09
CA ASP A 191 37.72 19.49 22.10
C ASP A 191 36.64 20.12 21.21
N PRO A 192 36.77 21.41 20.83
CA PRO A 192 35.86 22.01 19.87
C PRO A 192 36.04 21.41 18.48
N PRO A 193 34.95 21.25 17.70
CA PRO A 193 33.60 21.70 17.99
C PRO A 193 32.84 20.67 18.82
N HIS A 194 32.15 21.13 19.84
CA HIS A 194 31.41 20.27 20.75
C HIS A 194 30.02 20.03 20.20
N THR A 195 29.74 18.79 19.83
CA THR A 195 28.43 18.34 19.37
C THR A 195 27.68 17.67 20.51
N SER A 196 26.43 18.08 20.73
CA SER A 196 25.55 17.44 21.70
C SER A 196 24.11 17.41 21.19
N GLN A 197 23.26 16.66 21.88
CA GLN A 197 21.90 16.37 21.47
C GLN A 197 20.95 16.26 22.66
N TYR A 198 19.67 16.48 22.40
CA TYR A 198 18.60 16.26 23.35
C TYR A 198 17.34 15.74 22.65
N PRO A 199 16.70 14.67 23.15
CA PRO A 199 15.43 14.20 22.60
C PRO A 199 14.33 15.24 22.85
N ILE A 200 13.55 15.52 21.81
CA ILE A 200 12.43 16.47 21.87
C ILE A 200 11.15 15.79 21.36
N ASP A 201 10.03 16.14 21.98
CA ASP A 201 8.72 15.60 21.59
C ASP A 201 8.03 16.51 20.59
N ALA A 202 6.94 16.01 20.02
CA ALA A 202 6.07 16.79 19.14
C ALA A 202 5.58 18.08 19.84
N PRO A 203 5.48 19.20 19.11
CA PRO A 203 4.87 20.44 19.59
C PRO A 203 3.58 20.21 20.38
N ILE A 204 3.44 20.86 21.55
CA ILE A 204 2.34 20.61 22.48
C ILE A 204 1.01 21.19 21.94
N GLY A 205 -0.07 20.43 22.11
CA GLY A 205 -1.44 20.90 21.85
C GLY A 205 -1.72 21.09 20.36
N THR A 206 -2.36 22.19 19.98
CA THR A 206 -2.70 22.45 18.57
C THR A 206 -1.59 23.13 17.78
N ASN A 207 -0.43 23.40 18.39
CA ASN A 207 0.68 24.08 17.72
C ASN A 207 1.28 23.19 16.63
N ALA A 208 1.35 23.70 15.40
CA ALA A 208 1.97 22.98 14.29
C ALA A 208 3.50 23.00 14.36
N GLN A 209 4.09 23.93 15.13
CA GLN A 209 5.53 24.13 15.18
C GLN A 209 5.98 24.52 16.59
N THR A 210 7.23 24.20 16.91
CA THR A 210 7.94 24.73 18.09
C THR A 210 9.33 25.13 17.66
N THR A 211 9.71 26.37 17.97
CA THR A 211 11.08 26.85 17.74
C THR A 211 11.85 26.77 19.05
N TYR A 212 12.98 26.07 19.01
CA TYR A 212 13.94 26.00 20.10
C TYR A 212 14.97 27.09 19.90
N THR A 213 15.29 27.80 20.97
CA THR A 213 16.35 28.82 21.00
C THR A 213 17.47 28.30 21.86
N LEU A 214 18.66 28.19 21.27
CA LEU A 214 19.84 27.76 21.97
C LEU A 214 20.79 28.93 22.14
N GLN A 215 21.37 29.07 23.32
CA GLN A 215 22.33 30.13 23.63
C GLN A 215 23.59 29.52 24.19
N VAL A 216 24.74 29.83 23.59
CA VAL A 216 26.05 29.44 24.11
C VAL A 216 26.71 30.63 24.82
N PHE A 217 27.18 30.40 26.05
CA PHE A 217 27.79 31.42 26.89
C PHE A 217 29.30 31.23 27.02
N ALA A 218 30.01 32.35 27.12
CA ALA A 218 31.43 32.41 27.44
C ALA A 218 31.70 33.63 28.33
N ASP A 219 32.69 33.53 29.21
CA ASP A 219 33.02 34.61 30.14
C ASP A 219 33.37 35.92 29.41
N GLY A 220 32.71 37.00 29.81
CA GLY A 220 32.94 38.34 29.28
C GLY A 220 32.49 38.56 27.83
N LYS A 221 31.74 37.63 27.23
CA LYS A 221 31.19 37.75 25.87
C LYS A 221 29.66 37.70 25.87
N ALA A 222 29.05 38.39 24.91
CA ALA A 222 27.63 38.21 24.63
C ALA A 222 27.38 36.77 24.12
N PRO A 223 26.26 36.12 24.50
CA PRO A 223 25.97 34.78 24.03
C PRO A 223 25.74 34.75 22.53
N ALA A 224 26.19 33.69 21.87
CA ALA A 224 25.78 33.39 20.50
C ALA A 224 24.47 32.59 20.54
N ILE A 225 23.61 32.80 19.54
CA ILE A 225 22.24 32.28 19.50
C ILE A 225 22.01 31.48 18.22
N ALA A 226 21.35 30.34 18.35
CA ALA A 226 20.83 29.55 17.25
C ALA A 226 19.35 29.23 17.45
N HIS A 227 18.67 28.98 16.34
CA HIS A 227 17.27 28.55 16.34
C HIS A 227 17.11 27.29 15.52
N ALA A 228 16.24 26.40 15.97
CA ALA A 228 15.80 25.25 15.19
C ALA A 228 14.29 25.03 15.40
N THR A 229 13.55 24.75 14.34
CA THR A 229 12.09 24.67 14.39
C THR A 229 11.61 23.26 14.05
N LEU A 230 11.01 22.57 15.01
CA LEU A 230 10.35 21.28 14.79
C LEU A 230 8.94 21.52 14.24
N THR A 231 8.56 20.78 13.21
CA THR A 231 7.22 20.80 12.63
C THR A 231 6.44 19.53 12.99
N LYS A 232 5.21 19.71 13.44
CA LYS A 232 4.22 18.67 13.66
C LYS A 232 3.31 18.56 12.45
N HIS A 233 3.19 17.37 11.88
CA HIS A 233 2.41 17.16 10.67
C HIS A 233 1.16 16.30 10.94
N ILE A 234 0.09 16.58 10.20
CA ILE A 234 -1.11 15.76 10.21
C ILE A 234 -0.80 14.36 9.67
N PRO A 235 -1.56 13.31 10.05
CA PRO A 235 -1.42 11.98 9.46
C PRO A 235 -1.52 12.02 7.94
N VAL A 236 -0.79 11.15 7.23
CA VAL A 236 -0.89 11.01 5.78
C VAL A 236 -0.98 9.55 5.40
N ILE A 237 -2.00 9.18 4.61
CA ILE A 237 -2.10 7.88 3.95
C ILE A 237 -1.29 7.93 2.65
N THR A 238 -0.14 7.27 2.61
CA THR A 238 0.77 7.32 1.47
C THR A 238 0.44 6.23 0.43
N SER A 239 -0.16 5.13 0.86
CA SER A 239 -0.76 4.13 -0.04
C SER A 239 -1.96 3.43 0.63
N PHE A 240 -2.96 3.03 -0.17
CA PHE A 240 -4.04 2.13 0.24
C PHE A 240 -4.65 1.47 -1.00
N HIS A 241 -4.40 0.18 -1.18
CA HIS A 241 -4.72 -0.57 -2.40
C HIS A 241 -4.74 -2.09 -2.12
N LEU A 242 -5.05 -2.91 -3.13
CA LEU A 242 -4.89 -4.37 -3.03
C LEU A 242 -3.43 -4.78 -3.23
N ALA A 243 -2.99 -5.83 -2.51
CA ALA A 243 -1.63 -6.36 -2.57
C ALA A 243 -1.21 -6.81 -3.98
N SER A 244 -2.17 -7.30 -4.76
CA SER A 244 -1.98 -7.74 -6.14
C SER A 244 -2.46 -6.63 -7.07
N ALA A 245 -1.56 -6.05 -7.86
CA ALA A 245 -1.88 -5.04 -8.85
C ALA A 245 -2.71 -5.65 -9.99
N THR A 246 -4.03 -5.74 -9.83
CA THR A 246 -4.93 -5.71 -10.99
C THR A 246 -5.11 -4.24 -11.35
N ALA A 247 -4.28 -3.80 -12.29
CA ALA A 247 -4.27 -2.46 -12.85
C ALA A 247 -5.66 -2.03 -13.37
N GLU A 248 -5.91 -0.72 -13.23
CA GLU A 248 -6.82 0.11 -14.03
C GLU A 248 -8.26 -0.39 -14.25
N GLY A 249 -9.19 0.20 -13.49
CA GLY A 249 -10.61 0.27 -13.84
C GLY A 249 -11.52 -0.70 -13.07
N GLY A 250 -11.86 -0.35 -11.82
CA GLY A 250 -12.80 -1.10 -10.99
C GLY A 250 -12.28 -2.49 -10.65
N ILE A 251 -11.83 -2.71 -9.42
CA ILE A 251 -11.29 -4.01 -9.05
C ILE A 251 -12.45 -4.99 -8.93
N LYS A 252 -12.76 -5.68 -10.04
CA LYS A 252 -13.74 -6.76 -10.08
C LYS A 252 -13.16 -7.95 -9.33
N ILE A 253 -13.85 -8.38 -8.28
CA ILE A 253 -13.47 -9.52 -7.44
C ILE A 253 -14.57 -10.58 -7.51
N GLY A 254 -14.18 -11.84 -7.60
CA GLY A 254 -15.12 -12.96 -7.58
C GLY A 254 -15.94 -13.00 -6.27
N PRO A 255 -17.18 -13.50 -6.28
CA PRO A 255 -18.08 -13.43 -5.12
C PRO A 255 -17.59 -14.19 -3.89
N THR A 256 -16.65 -15.12 -4.04
CA THR A 256 -15.99 -15.84 -2.94
C THR A 256 -14.47 -15.72 -2.99
N GLU A 257 -13.94 -14.79 -3.78
CA GLU A 257 -12.50 -14.60 -3.94
C GLU A 257 -11.92 -13.85 -2.74
N THR A 258 -10.80 -14.35 -2.25
CA THR A 258 -10.06 -13.73 -1.16
C THR A 258 -9.01 -12.76 -1.71
N ALA A 259 -8.96 -11.57 -1.14
CA ALA A 259 -7.96 -10.56 -1.47
C ALA A 259 -7.29 -10.00 -0.22
N ALA A 260 -6.16 -9.32 -0.37
CA ALA A 260 -5.46 -8.65 0.72
C ALA A 260 -5.32 -7.16 0.41
N LEU A 261 -5.61 -6.32 1.40
CA LEU A 261 -5.38 -4.88 1.33
C LEU A 261 -4.00 -4.55 1.91
N VAL A 262 -3.32 -3.57 1.32
CA VAL A 262 -2.01 -3.07 1.73
C VAL A 262 -2.07 -1.56 1.83
N TRP A 263 -1.37 -1.03 2.83
CA TRP A 263 -1.30 0.41 3.07
C TRP A 263 -0.02 0.81 3.78
N THR A 264 0.29 2.09 3.64
CA THR A 264 1.41 2.76 4.29
C THR A 264 0.96 4.15 4.76
N SER A 265 1.55 4.62 5.85
CA SER A 265 1.28 5.95 6.37
C SER A 265 2.48 6.58 7.04
N VAL A 266 2.43 7.91 7.20
CA VAL A 266 3.35 8.68 8.03
C VAL A 266 2.58 9.57 9.00
N TYR A 267 3.22 9.90 10.13
CA TYR A 267 2.73 10.84 11.16
C TYR A 267 1.44 10.45 11.90
N ALA A 268 0.89 9.27 11.65
CA ALA A 268 -0.28 8.76 12.37
C ALA A 268 0.11 8.24 13.76
N THR A 269 -0.70 8.58 14.77
CA THR A 269 -0.62 7.97 16.10
C THR A 269 -1.42 6.67 16.14
N ALA A 270 -2.51 6.59 15.37
CA ALA A 270 -3.26 5.36 15.24
C ALA A 270 -3.89 5.20 13.86
N ALA A 271 -4.14 3.95 13.50
CA ALA A 271 -4.92 3.57 12.33
C ALA A 271 -6.04 2.61 12.70
N TYR A 272 -7.16 2.79 12.01
CA TYR A 272 -8.35 1.95 12.08
C TYR A 272 -8.76 1.62 10.67
N TRP A 273 -9.37 0.45 10.52
CA TRP A 273 -10.08 0.15 9.29
C TRP A 273 -11.48 -0.33 9.59
N THR A 274 -12.37 -0.03 8.65
CA THR A 274 -13.77 -0.43 8.68
C THR A 274 -14.09 -1.07 7.34
N GLY A 275 -14.70 -2.25 7.36
CA GLY A 275 -15.28 -2.87 6.17
C GLY A 275 -16.74 -3.25 6.41
N PRO A 276 -17.37 -4.03 5.52
CA PRO A 276 -18.75 -4.45 5.69
C PRO A 276 -18.99 -5.17 7.03
N LEU A 277 -18.03 -5.98 7.48
CA LEU A 277 -18.08 -6.70 8.77
C LEU A 277 -17.82 -5.81 10.00
N GLY A 278 -17.68 -4.50 9.84
CA GLY A 278 -17.45 -3.55 10.92
C GLY A 278 -15.97 -3.16 11.12
N GLN A 279 -15.69 -2.57 12.28
CA GLN A 279 -14.36 -2.10 12.65
C GLN A 279 -13.44 -3.24 13.09
N ARG A 280 -12.17 -3.13 12.70
CA ARG A 280 -11.12 -4.13 12.93
C ARG A 280 -9.85 -3.40 13.45
N PRO A 281 -8.75 -4.11 13.83
CA PRO A 281 -7.92 -3.73 14.97
C PRO A 281 -7.25 -2.35 14.85
N TRP A 282 -7.10 -1.74 16.02
CA TRP A 282 -6.35 -0.52 16.27
C TRP A 282 -4.85 -0.81 16.19
N TYR A 283 -4.12 -0.06 15.37
CA TYR A 283 -2.65 -0.06 15.38
C TYR A 283 -2.11 1.24 15.98
N THR A 284 -1.20 1.15 16.94
CA THR A 284 -0.49 2.29 17.53
C THR A 284 0.79 2.57 16.75
N ASN A 285 1.02 3.84 16.40
CA ASN A 285 2.17 4.32 15.62
C ASN A 285 2.45 3.51 14.35
N PRO A 286 1.46 3.32 13.46
CA PRO A 286 1.64 2.47 12.31
C PRO A 286 2.44 3.16 11.19
N ALA A 287 3.45 2.45 10.66
CA ALA A 287 4.19 2.87 9.47
C ALA A 287 3.77 2.08 8.20
N SER A 288 3.45 0.79 8.37
CA SER A 288 2.94 -0.08 7.32
C SER A 288 2.16 -1.24 7.94
N SER A 289 1.20 -1.80 7.20
CA SER A 289 0.57 -3.05 7.61
C SER A 289 -0.03 -3.78 6.40
N GLN A 290 -0.01 -5.11 6.47
CA GLN A 290 -0.77 -6.00 5.60
C GLN A 290 -2.03 -6.41 6.35
N TYR A 291 -3.20 -6.18 5.76
CA TYR A 291 -4.47 -6.57 6.37
C TYR A 291 -4.67 -8.09 6.32
N PRO A 292 -5.51 -8.66 7.21
CA PRO A 292 -5.98 -10.02 7.02
C PRO A 292 -6.72 -10.13 5.69
N ALA A 293 -6.66 -11.32 5.10
CA ALA A 293 -7.43 -11.67 3.91
C ALA A 293 -8.91 -11.26 4.09
N ILE A 294 -9.44 -10.52 3.12
CA ILE A 294 -10.85 -10.13 3.00
C ILE A 294 -11.53 -10.98 1.93
N THR A 295 -12.83 -11.18 2.03
CA THR A 295 -13.62 -11.85 0.98
C THR A 295 -14.84 -11.00 0.66
N PRO A 296 -14.72 -9.97 -0.20
CA PRO A 296 -15.71 -8.91 -0.38
C PRO A 296 -17.16 -9.37 -0.57
N GLY A 297 -17.38 -10.36 -1.45
CA GLY A 297 -18.72 -10.89 -1.69
C GLY A 297 -19.31 -11.59 -0.47
N LEU A 298 -18.51 -12.35 0.29
CA LEU A 298 -18.96 -12.98 1.53
C LEU A 298 -19.13 -11.97 2.67
N ASP A 299 -18.29 -10.93 2.73
CA ASP A 299 -18.41 -9.86 3.72
C ASP A 299 -19.76 -9.13 3.56
N LEU A 300 -20.12 -8.78 2.32
CA LEU A 300 -21.43 -8.20 1.98
C LEU A 300 -22.57 -9.18 2.29
N TYR A 301 -22.42 -10.45 1.88
CA TYR A 301 -23.43 -11.47 2.16
C TYR A 301 -23.69 -11.59 3.66
N ASN A 302 -22.66 -11.73 4.49
CA ASN A 302 -22.80 -11.98 5.92
C ASN A 302 -23.40 -10.79 6.69
N THR A 303 -23.26 -9.57 6.16
CA THR A 303 -23.69 -8.33 6.82
C THR A 303 -25.06 -7.84 6.34
N ALA A 304 -25.49 -8.26 5.15
CA ALA A 304 -26.77 -7.84 4.61
C ALA A 304 -27.95 -8.44 5.42
N PRO A 305 -28.86 -7.60 5.94
CA PRO A 305 -30.07 -8.08 6.62
C PRO A 305 -31.07 -8.71 5.64
N ASP A 306 -31.09 -8.22 4.40
CA ASP A 306 -31.95 -8.71 3.31
C ASP A 306 -31.06 -9.14 2.13
N LYS A 307 -30.98 -10.46 1.89
CA LYS A 307 -30.13 -11.03 0.83
C LYS A 307 -30.63 -10.66 -0.57
N SER A 308 -31.89 -10.24 -0.71
CA SER A 308 -32.40 -9.76 -2.01
C SER A 308 -31.90 -8.38 -2.38
N LYS A 309 -31.22 -7.67 -1.47
CA LYS A 309 -30.71 -6.31 -1.66
C LYS A 309 -29.21 -6.21 -1.40
N LEU A 310 -28.47 -7.27 -1.72
CA LEU A 310 -27.02 -7.26 -1.58
C LEU A 310 -26.40 -6.13 -2.41
N PRO A 311 -25.54 -5.27 -1.82
CA PRO A 311 -24.77 -4.32 -2.60
C PRO A 311 -23.90 -5.02 -3.65
N CYS A 312 -23.57 -4.32 -4.75
CA CYS A 312 -22.58 -4.80 -5.73
C CYS A 312 -21.14 -4.45 -5.35
N THR A 313 -20.94 -3.48 -4.44
CA THR A 313 -19.62 -2.98 -4.08
C THR A 313 -19.40 -3.12 -2.57
N ALA A 314 -18.27 -3.71 -2.18
CA ALA A 314 -17.80 -3.72 -0.79
C ALA A 314 -16.88 -2.52 -0.57
N ILE A 315 -17.19 -1.68 0.43
CA ILE A 315 -16.41 -0.50 0.76
C ILE A 315 -15.54 -0.81 1.98
N TYR A 316 -14.24 -0.56 1.84
CA TYR A 316 -13.27 -0.63 2.92
C TYR A 316 -12.65 0.75 3.12
N THR A 317 -12.63 1.20 4.37
CA THR A 317 -12.21 2.54 4.76
C THR A 317 -11.03 2.44 5.72
N LEU A 318 -9.92 3.09 5.39
CA LEU A 318 -8.78 3.32 6.28
C LEU A 318 -8.92 4.71 6.90
N LYS A 319 -8.84 4.78 8.23
CA LYS A 319 -8.90 5.99 9.03
C LYS A 319 -7.63 6.13 9.86
N LEU A 320 -6.91 7.23 9.69
CA LEU A 320 -5.75 7.59 10.49
C LEU A 320 -6.10 8.73 11.46
N THR A 321 -5.62 8.63 12.69
CA THR A 321 -5.72 9.68 13.71
C THR A 321 -4.33 10.09 14.18
N GLY A 322 -4.18 11.35 14.56
CA GLY A 322 -2.93 11.92 15.04
C GLY A 322 -3.12 13.41 15.28
N TYR A 323 -2.13 14.22 14.91
CA TYR A 323 -2.24 15.67 15.04
C TYR A 323 -3.42 16.19 14.23
N ASP A 324 -4.31 16.91 14.90
CA ASP A 324 -5.44 17.62 14.31
C ASP A 324 -5.33 19.12 14.66
N PRO A 325 -4.93 19.99 13.73
CA PRO A 325 -4.81 21.42 13.99
C PRO A 325 -6.15 22.09 14.31
N SER A 326 -7.28 21.47 13.93
CA SER A 326 -8.62 21.98 14.22
C SER A 326 -9.10 21.61 15.63
N ASN A 327 -8.49 20.60 16.26
CA ASN A 327 -8.93 20.00 17.52
C ASN A 327 -10.40 19.56 17.51
N GLN A 328 -10.91 19.13 16.35
CA GLN A 328 -12.28 18.64 16.16
C GLN A 328 -12.34 17.12 16.06
N GLY A 329 -11.23 16.42 16.27
CA GLY A 329 -11.12 14.98 16.10
C GLY A 329 -11.13 14.57 14.63
N GLN A 330 -10.62 15.44 13.73
CA GLN A 330 -10.50 15.11 12.32
C GLN A 330 -9.55 13.93 12.13
N ALA A 331 -9.97 13.02 11.27
CA ALA A 331 -9.19 11.87 10.87
C ALA A 331 -8.96 11.91 9.37
N VAL A 332 -7.80 11.42 8.94
CA VAL A 332 -7.51 11.27 7.51
C VAL A 332 -8.10 9.94 7.07
N ILE A 333 -9.00 10.00 6.08
CA ILE A 333 -9.79 8.86 5.63
C ILE A 333 -9.49 8.61 4.15
N LYS A 334 -9.33 7.33 3.80
CA LYS A 334 -9.28 6.88 2.41
C LYS A 334 -10.11 5.62 2.24
N GLU A 335 -10.81 5.52 1.12
CA GLU A 335 -11.72 4.41 0.82
C GLU A 335 -11.27 3.66 -0.42
N ILE A 336 -11.58 2.36 -0.43
CA ILE A 336 -11.48 1.52 -1.62
C ILE A 336 -12.80 0.75 -1.78
N GLY A 337 -13.38 0.87 -2.96
CA GLY A 337 -14.55 0.10 -3.38
C GLY A 337 -14.12 -1.10 -4.22
N LEU A 338 -14.63 -2.28 -3.90
CA LEU A 338 -14.38 -3.52 -4.61
C LEU A 338 -15.68 -4.03 -5.21
N ASP A 339 -15.77 -4.07 -6.53
CA ASP A 339 -16.97 -4.51 -7.24
C ASP A 339 -17.02 -6.03 -7.30
N VAL A 340 -18.08 -6.61 -6.75
CA VAL A 340 -18.25 -8.06 -6.67
C VAL A 340 -18.95 -8.56 -7.92
N GLN A 341 -18.34 -9.53 -8.58
CA GLN A 341 -18.90 -10.16 -9.77
C GLN A 341 -20.16 -10.97 -9.41
N LYS A 342 -21.06 -11.12 -10.39
CA LYS A 342 -22.22 -12.01 -10.27
C LYS A 342 -21.79 -13.46 -10.15
N VAL A 343 -22.65 -14.24 -9.51
CA VAL A 343 -22.54 -15.69 -9.40
C VAL A 343 -23.23 -16.32 -10.60
N GLU A 344 -22.58 -17.29 -11.23
CA GLU A 344 -23.16 -17.99 -12.38
C GLU A 344 -23.78 -19.34 -11.96
N LEU A 345 -24.83 -19.76 -12.67
CA LEU A 345 -25.41 -21.09 -12.51
C LEU A 345 -24.69 -22.08 -13.43
N ALA A 346 -24.01 -23.10 -12.88
CA ALA A 346 -23.48 -24.20 -13.71
C ALA A 346 -24.58 -25.15 -14.16
N TYR A 347 -25.50 -25.50 -13.26
CA TYR A 347 -26.71 -26.27 -13.57
C TYR A 347 -27.75 -26.19 -12.44
N PHE A 348 -29.03 -26.39 -12.81
CA PHE A 348 -30.12 -26.73 -11.90
C PHE A 348 -30.98 -27.79 -12.60
N LYS A 349 -30.92 -29.05 -12.12
CA LYS A 349 -31.50 -30.22 -12.81
C LYS A 349 -31.83 -31.37 -11.85
N TYR A 350 -32.47 -32.42 -12.35
CA TYR A 350 -32.62 -33.70 -11.66
C TYR A 350 -31.36 -34.56 -11.86
N ALA A 351 -30.93 -35.23 -10.79
CA ALA A 351 -29.77 -36.13 -10.80
C ALA A 351 -30.10 -37.50 -11.41
N ASN A 352 -31.36 -37.94 -11.33
CA ASN A 352 -31.78 -39.27 -11.75
C ASN A 352 -32.92 -39.20 -12.78
N SER A 353 -32.87 -40.12 -13.74
CA SER A 353 -33.93 -40.44 -14.68
C SER A 353 -34.14 -41.95 -14.65
N ASN A 354 -35.31 -42.41 -14.23
CA ASN A 354 -35.68 -43.82 -14.18
C ASN A 354 -37.15 -44.02 -14.63
N ASP A 355 -37.62 -45.26 -14.60
CA ASP A 355 -38.99 -45.61 -15.02
C ASP A 355 -40.08 -44.91 -14.19
N ASN A 356 -39.76 -44.44 -12.98
CA ASN A 356 -40.65 -43.66 -12.11
C ASN A 356 -40.54 -42.14 -12.33
N GLY A 357 -39.75 -41.69 -13.32
CA GLY A 357 -39.58 -40.29 -13.71
C GLY A 357 -38.27 -39.65 -13.27
N LEU A 358 -38.27 -38.31 -13.24
CA LEU A 358 -37.12 -37.49 -12.84
C LEU A 358 -37.11 -37.25 -11.33
N SER A 359 -35.96 -37.41 -10.68
CA SER A 359 -35.84 -37.24 -9.22
C SER A 359 -34.45 -36.81 -8.76
N GLY A 360 -34.35 -36.37 -7.51
CA GLY A 360 -33.09 -35.95 -6.88
C GLY A 360 -32.58 -34.61 -7.42
N MET A 361 -33.26 -33.52 -7.07
CA MET A 361 -32.88 -32.18 -7.51
C MET A 361 -31.46 -31.81 -7.03
N VAL A 362 -30.65 -31.31 -7.95
CA VAL A 362 -29.27 -30.87 -7.72
C VAL A 362 -29.00 -29.56 -8.44
N TYR A 363 -28.11 -28.75 -7.87
CA TYR A 363 -27.61 -27.53 -8.50
C TYR A 363 -26.13 -27.37 -8.23
N GLU A 364 -25.48 -26.55 -9.05
CA GLU A 364 -24.11 -26.12 -8.83
C GLU A 364 -23.92 -24.70 -9.35
N LEU A 365 -23.15 -23.93 -8.61
CA LEU A 365 -22.84 -22.53 -8.92
C LEU A 365 -21.37 -22.39 -9.31
N VAL A 366 -21.06 -21.28 -9.97
CA VAL A 366 -19.68 -20.82 -10.19
C VAL A 366 -19.55 -19.43 -9.55
N PRO A 367 -18.76 -19.29 -8.48
CA PRO A 367 -18.06 -20.35 -7.73
C PRO A 367 -19.01 -21.22 -6.88
N LYS A 368 -18.60 -22.48 -6.61
CA LYS A 368 -19.43 -23.52 -5.97
C LYS A 368 -19.85 -23.21 -4.53
N ASN A 369 -19.08 -22.40 -3.84
CA ASN A 369 -19.21 -22.11 -2.41
C ASN A 369 -20.00 -20.83 -2.11
N TRP A 370 -20.72 -20.27 -3.07
CA TRP A 370 -21.61 -19.13 -2.81
C TRP A 370 -22.79 -19.53 -1.91
N PRO A 371 -22.97 -18.91 -0.73
CA PRO A 371 -24.03 -19.28 0.21
C PRO A 371 -25.39 -18.63 -0.11
N GLY A 372 -25.43 -17.65 -1.02
CA GLY A 372 -26.63 -16.88 -1.34
C GLY A 372 -27.59 -17.61 -2.26
N THR A 373 -28.15 -18.72 -1.80
CA THR A 373 -29.17 -19.49 -2.52
C THR A 373 -30.36 -19.82 -1.65
N LEU A 374 -31.55 -19.84 -2.26
CA LEU A 374 -32.77 -20.38 -1.66
C LEU A 374 -33.39 -21.41 -2.62
N ILE A 375 -33.70 -22.59 -2.10
CA ILE A 375 -34.44 -23.61 -2.83
C ILE A 375 -35.82 -23.76 -2.21
N GLU A 376 -36.84 -23.68 -3.06
CA GLU A 376 -38.24 -23.88 -2.70
C GLU A 376 -38.77 -25.11 -3.45
N THR A 377 -39.18 -26.15 -2.72
CA THR A 377 -39.81 -27.34 -3.29
C THR A 377 -41.32 -27.21 -3.21
N GLY A 378 -42.00 -27.18 -4.35
CA GLY A 378 -43.45 -27.04 -4.41
C GLY A 378 -44.17 -28.38 -4.22
N GLN A 379 -45.11 -28.47 -3.29
CA GLN A 379 -46.13 -29.53 -3.32
C GLN A 379 -47.14 -29.19 -4.43
N GLY A 380 -46.90 -29.69 -5.65
CA GLY A 380 -47.74 -29.38 -6.82
C GLY A 380 -47.43 -28.05 -7.50
N GLN A 381 -46.23 -27.51 -7.29
CA GLN A 381 -45.68 -26.36 -8.03
C GLN A 381 -44.26 -26.69 -8.48
N ALA A 382 -43.75 -25.99 -9.50
CA ALA A 382 -42.38 -26.19 -9.93
C ALA A 382 -41.38 -25.85 -8.82
N ASN A 383 -40.29 -26.60 -8.76
CA ASN A 383 -39.19 -26.28 -7.85
C ASN A 383 -38.52 -25.00 -8.33
N LYS A 384 -38.06 -24.19 -7.38
CA LYS A 384 -37.48 -22.89 -7.65
C LYS A 384 -36.12 -22.78 -6.96
N LEU A 385 -35.10 -22.40 -7.72
CA LEU A 385 -33.80 -21.99 -7.21
C LEU A 385 -33.68 -20.47 -7.38
N THR A 386 -33.52 -19.76 -6.27
CA THR A 386 -33.20 -18.33 -6.27
C THR A 386 -31.73 -18.16 -5.91
N ILE A 387 -30.96 -17.45 -6.75
CA ILE A 387 -29.60 -17.00 -6.47
C ILE A 387 -29.67 -15.53 -6.08
N TYR A 388 -29.31 -15.22 -4.85
CA TYR A 388 -29.15 -13.85 -4.36
C TYR A 388 -27.84 -13.29 -4.90
N GLN A 389 -27.92 -12.33 -5.83
CA GLN A 389 -26.75 -11.78 -6.48
C GLN A 389 -26.20 -10.55 -5.75
N PRO A 390 -24.87 -10.36 -5.74
CA PRO A 390 -24.29 -9.04 -5.55
C PRO A 390 -24.94 -8.04 -6.55
N GLY A 391 -25.41 -6.90 -6.03
CA GLY A 391 -26.17 -5.89 -6.79
C GLY A 391 -27.69 -5.99 -6.64
N GLY A 392 -28.21 -6.96 -5.90
CA GLY A 392 -29.62 -7.02 -5.47
C GLY A 392 -30.61 -7.47 -6.54
N ILE A 393 -30.13 -7.97 -7.68
CA ILE A 393 -30.97 -8.55 -8.73
C ILE A 393 -30.91 -10.06 -8.60
N ASN A 394 -31.94 -10.68 -8.04
CA ASN A 394 -31.98 -12.13 -7.89
C ASN A 394 -32.18 -12.81 -9.24
N ASP A 395 -31.45 -13.90 -9.47
CA ASP A 395 -31.75 -14.80 -10.58
C ASP A 395 -32.62 -15.96 -10.08
N VAL A 396 -33.66 -16.29 -10.83
CA VAL A 396 -34.63 -17.33 -10.46
C VAL A 396 -34.71 -18.36 -11.57
N TYR A 397 -34.51 -19.62 -11.21
CA TYR A 397 -34.57 -20.76 -12.11
C TYR A 397 -35.63 -21.74 -11.65
N TYR A 398 -36.28 -22.37 -12.62
CA TYR A 398 -37.41 -23.28 -12.40
C TYR A 398 -37.06 -24.70 -12.84
N LEU A 399 -37.60 -25.68 -12.14
CA LEU A 399 -37.42 -27.10 -12.45
C LEU A 399 -38.66 -27.90 -12.07
N GLY A 400 -39.33 -28.49 -13.07
CA GLY A 400 -40.47 -29.36 -12.87
C GLY A 400 -41.53 -29.23 -13.96
N ALA A 401 -42.34 -30.29 -14.10
CA ALA A 401 -43.38 -30.36 -15.12
C ALA A 401 -44.52 -29.35 -14.94
N GLU A 402 -44.70 -28.84 -13.72
CA GLU A 402 -45.71 -27.82 -13.39
C GLU A 402 -45.37 -26.42 -13.92
N ASP A 403 -44.13 -26.19 -14.37
CA ASP A 403 -43.71 -24.94 -15.00
C ASP A 403 -43.67 -25.10 -16.52
N SER A 404 -44.54 -24.34 -17.20
CA SER A 404 -44.71 -24.38 -18.66
C SER A 404 -44.19 -23.13 -19.37
N SER A 405 -43.61 -22.18 -18.63
CA SER A 405 -43.22 -20.86 -19.18
C SER A 405 -41.73 -20.58 -19.15
N HIS A 406 -40.95 -21.19 -18.25
CA HIS A 406 -39.52 -20.90 -18.13
C HIS A 406 -38.67 -22.02 -18.75
N PRO A 407 -37.53 -21.70 -19.39
CA PRO A 407 -36.66 -22.70 -20.00
C PRO A 407 -36.04 -23.63 -18.97
N GLN A 408 -36.04 -24.94 -19.24
CA GLN A 408 -35.48 -25.94 -18.32
C GLN A 408 -34.58 -26.96 -19.03
N ILE A 409 -33.42 -27.24 -18.44
CA ILE A 409 -32.67 -28.48 -18.68
C ILE A 409 -32.94 -29.39 -17.49
N GLN A 410 -33.93 -30.28 -17.64
CA GLN A 410 -34.44 -31.08 -16.54
C GLN A 410 -33.50 -32.23 -16.16
N TYR A 411 -32.76 -32.78 -17.13
CA TYR A 411 -31.78 -33.82 -16.91
C TYR A 411 -30.63 -33.63 -17.90
N PHE A 412 -29.38 -33.82 -17.44
CA PHE A 412 -28.22 -33.88 -18.31
C PHE A 412 -27.11 -34.68 -17.63
N ALA A 413 -26.84 -35.90 -18.09
CA ALA A 413 -25.90 -36.80 -17.42
C ALA A 413 -25.14 -37.69 -18.40
N GLN A 414 -23.99 -38.20 -17.95
CA GLN A 414 -23.23 -39.23 -18.64
C GLN A 414 -23.75 -40.61 -18.22
N LEU A 415 -24.09 -41.42 -19.22
CA LEU A 415 -24.43 -42.83 -19.10
C LEU A 415 -23.27 -43.65 -19.69
N ASN A 416 -22.64 -44.45 -18.85
CA ASN A 416 -21.59 -45.37 -19.29
C ASN A 416 -22.23 -46.70 -19.68
N SER A 417 -22.16 -47.04 -20.96
CA SER A 417 -22.59 -48.34 -21.45
C SER A 417 -21.64 -48.82 -22.53
N ASN A 418 -21.21 -50.09 -22.45
CA ASN A 418 -20.39 -50.76 -23.46
C ASN A 418 -19.11 -50.01 -23.89
N GLY A 419 -18.40 -49.37 -22.95
CA GLY A 419 -17.15 -48.65 -23.24
C GLY A 419 -17.35 -47.29 -23.94
N SER A 420 -18.58 -46.79 -24.05
CA SER A 420 -18.89 -45.46 -24.58
C SER A 420 -19.48 -44.57 -23.50
N ALA A 421 -19.04 -43.31 -23.47
CA ALA A 421 -19.63 -42.26 -22.64
C ALA A 421 -20.77 -41.59 -23.43
N THR A 422 -22.02 -41.99 -23.19
CA THR A 422 -23.18 -41.39 -23.85
C THR A 422 -23.79 -40.33 -22.94
N LEU A 423 -23.90 -39.10 -23.43
CA LEU A 423 -24.59 -38.02 -22.75
C LEU A 423 -26.07 -38.12 -23.05
N LYS A 424 -26.93 -38.01 -22.04
CA LYS A 424 -28.38 -37.98 -22.20
C LYS A 424 -28.94 -36.69 -21.62
N TRP A 425 -29.88 -36.05 -22.32
CA TRP A 425 -30.61 -34.88 -21.83
C TRP A 425 -32.13 -35.04 -21.93
N ILE A 426 -32.83 -34.34 -21.03
CA ILE A 426 -34.27 -34.09 -21.07
C ILE A 426 -34.47 -32.60 -20.78
N THR A 427 -35.27 -31.91 -21.59
CA THR A 427 -35.51 -30.47 -21.49
C THR A 427 -37.00 -30.14 -21.55
N ALA A 428 -37.37 -28.93 -21.13
CA ALA A 428 -38.73 -28.41 -21.25
C ALA A 428 -38.72 -26.92 -21.60
N ASN A 429 -39.77 -26.48 -22.31
CA ASN A 429 -40.01 -25.08 -22.68
C ASN A 429 -38.87 -24.41 -23.47
N LEU A 430 -38.19 -25.16 -24.34
CA LEU A 430 -37.10 -24.68 -25.20
C LEU A 430 -37.52 -24.68 -26.67
N THR A 431 -37.07 -23.67 -27.42
CA THR A 431 -37.19 -23.59 -28.89
C THR A 431 -35.89 -23.86 -29.61
N ALA A 432 -34.75 -23.75 -28.91
CA ALA A 432 -33.43 -24.11 -29.41
C ALA A 432 -32.59 -24.78 -28.33
N LEU A 433 -31.70 -25.68 -28.74
CA LEU A 433 -30.75 -26.38 -27.88
C LEU A 433 -29.41 -26.49 -28.59
N THR A 434 -28.33 -26.17 -27.88
CA THR A 434 -26.97 -26.39 -28.35
C THR A 434 -26.17 -27.21 -27.34
N LEU A 435 -25.35 -28.13 -27.85
CA LEU A 435 -24.35 -28.87 -27.08
C LEU A 435 -22.97 -28.43 -27.60
N ASN A 436 -22.15 -27.81 -26.75
CA ASN A 436 -20.88 -27.21 -27.14
C ASN A 436 -21.01 -26.32 -28.39
N HIS A 437 -22.00 -25.42 -28.39
CA HIS A 437 -22.35 -24.51 -29.48
C HIS A 437 -22.80 -25.19 -30.79
N THR A 438 -23.01 -26.51 -30.79
CA THR A 438 -23.57 -27.24 -31.93
C THR A 438 -25.06 -27.45 -31.72
N SER A 439 -25.88 -26.97 -32.66
CA SER A 439 -27.35 -27.09 -32.61
C SER A 439 -27.80 -28.55 -32.61
N GLN A 440 -28.81 -28.85 -31.78
CA GLN A 440 -29.42 -30.17 -31.66
C GLN A 440 -30.84 -30.15 -32.26
N THR A 441 -31.19 -31.18 -33.01
CA THR A 441 -32.53 -31.32 -33.61
C THR A 441 -33.54 -31.87 -32.62
N ASN A 442 -33.09 -32.75 -31.71
CA ASN A 442 -33.92 -33.35 -30.68
C ASN A 442 -33.83 -32.54 -29.39
N ILE A 443 -34.71 -31.54 -29.27
CA ILE A 443 -34.67 -30.57 -28.17
C ILE A 443 -35.19 -31.21 -26.86
N SER A 444 -36.37 -31.84 -26.90
CA SER A 444 -37.06 -32.34 -25.69
C SER A 444 -36.34 -33.49 -24.99
N GLU A 445 -35.79 -34.44 -25.75
CA GLU A 445 -35.00 -35.55 -25.23
C GLU A 445 -34.01 -35.99 -26.31
N GLY A 446 -32.78 -36.31 -25.92
CA GLY A 446 -31.79 -36.84 -26.85
C GLY A 446 -30.56 -37.41 -26.18
N ASP A 447 -29.72 -38.01 -27.01
CA ASP A 447 -28.46 -38.64 -26.63
C ASP A 447 -27.32 -38.22 -27.57
N TYR A 448 -26.10 -38.21 -27.03
CA TYR A 448 -24.88 -37.87 -27.77
C TYR A 448 -23.71 -38.70 -27.28
N VAL A 449 -23.01 -39.37 -28.20
CA VAL A 449 -21.81 -40.14 -27.86
C VAL A 449 -20.61 -39.20 -27.73
N ALA A 450 -20.09 -39.03 -26.52
CA ALA A 450 -18.90 -38.24 -26.27
C ALA A 450 -17.64 -38.99 -26.72
N THR A 451 -16.86 -38.35 -27.59
CA THR A 451 -15.62 -38.92 -28.13
C THR A 451 -14.37 -38.49 -27.37
N THR A 452 -14.48 -37.50 -26.48
CA THR A 452 -13.35 -36.95 -25.72
C THR A 452 -13.77 -36.64 -24.29
N SER A 453 -12.90 -36.89 -23.32
CA SER A 453 -13.07 -36.38 -21.96
C SER A 453 -13.01 -34.85 -21.94
N GLY A 454 -13.83 -34.21 -21.10
CA GLY A 454 -13.88 -32.76 -20.99
C GLY A 454 -15.20 -32.24 -20.43
N HIS A 455 -15.38 -30.92 -20.50
CA HIS A 455 -16.65 -30.29 -20.14
C HIS A 455 -17.55 -30.17 -21.37
N TYR A 456 -18.79 -30.62 -21.21
CA TYR A 456 -19.85 -30.45 -22.18
C TYR A 456 -20.88 -29.46 -21.62
N THR A 457 -21.17 -28.42 -22.39
CA THR A 457 -22.12 -27.38 -22.02
C THR A 457 -23.36 -27.50 -22.89
N LEU A 458 -24.50 -27.75 -22.24
CA LEU A 458 -25.81 -27.73 -22.87
C LEU A 458 -26.44 -26.36 -22.60
N ILE A 459 -26.82 -25.63 -23.66
CA ILE A 459 -27.48 -24.32 -23.57
C ILE A 459 -28.82 -24.41 -24.27
N GLY A 460 -29.88 -24.17 -23.52
CA GLY A 460 -31.25 -24.07 -23.99
C GLY A 460 -31.69 -22.63 -24.15
N THR A 461 -32.52 -22.34 -25.15
CA THR A 461 -33.13 -21.02 -25.36
C THR A 461 -34.64 -21.18 -25.50
N ALA A 462 -35.40 -20.37 -24.76
CA ALA A 462 -36.86 -20.29 -24.86
C ALA A 462 -37.30 -19.34 -25.99
N GLU A 463 -38.61 -19.33 -26.28
CA GLU A 463 -39.20 -18.45 -27.30
C GLU A 463 -39.00 -16.96 -27.01
N ASN A 464 -39.03 -16.57 -25.72
CA ASN A 464 -38.79 -15.21 -25.26
C ASN A 464 -37.30 -14.79 -25.29
N GLY A 465 -36.39 -15.68 -25.69
CA GLY A 465 -34.95 -15.45 -25.71
C GLY A 465 -34.23 -15.70 -24.38
N GLU A 466 -34.94 -16.08 -23.31
CA GLU A 466 -34.30 -16.52 -22.06
C GLU A 466 -33.48 -17.78 -22.29
N THR A 467 -32.36 -17.88 -21.57
CA THR A 467 -31.43 -19.00 -21.71
C THR A 467 -31.21 -19.70 -20.38
N VAL A 468 -30.99 -21.01 -20.45
CA VAL A 468 -30.61 -21.86 -19.33
C VAL A 468 -29.42 -22.72 -19.74
N GLN A 469 -28.54 -23.02 -18.80
CA GLN A 469 -27.36 -23.85 -19.08
C GLN A 469 -27.21 -25.02 -18.10
N SER A 470 -26.57 -26.08 -18.58
CA SER A 470 -26.10 -27.19 -17.76
C SER A 470 -24.71 -27.64 -18.21
N ILE A 471 -23.74 -27.58 -17.31
CA ILE A 471 -22.38 -28.07 -17.55
C ILE A 471 -22.25 -29.49 -16.98
N LEU A 472 -21.63 -30.37 -17.76
CA LEU A 472 -21.36 -31.76 -17.39
C LEU A 472 -19.88 -32.08 -17.64
N SER A 473 -19.20 -32.63 -16.62
CA SER A 473 -17.85 -33.17 -16.78
C SER A 473 -17.94 -34.62 -17.23
N VAL A 474 -17.27 -34.94 -18.34
CA VAL A 474 -17.36 -36.23 -19.02
C VAL A 474 -16.00 -36.90 -19.03
N VAL A 475 -15.96 -38.19 -18.72
CA VAL A 475 -14.75 -39.03 -18.81
C VAL A 475 -15.01 -40.17 -19.78
N VAL A 476 -14.27 -40.20 -20.89
CA VAL A 476 -14.25 -41.29 -21.86
C VAL A 476 -13.11 -42.23 -21.48
N THR A 477 -13.46 -43.45 -21.10
CA THR A 477 -12.51 -44.50 -20.68
C THR A 477 -12.15 -45.43 -21.82
#